data_AF-A0A7C6UP92-F1
#
_entry.id   AF-A0A7C6UP92-F1
#
_cell.length_a   1.000
_cell.length_b   1.000
_cell.length_c   1.000
_cell.angle_alpha   90.00
_cell.angle_beta   90.00
_cell.angle_gamma   90.00
#
_symmetry.space_group_name_H-M   'P 1'
#
loop_
_entity.id
_entity.type
_entity.pdbx_description
1 polymer ?
#
loop_
_entity_poly.entity_id
_entity_poly.type
_entity_poly.pdbx_seq_one_letter_code
_entity_poly.pdbx_strand_id
1 'polypeptide(L)'
;LPRDILLRYVHLKEGVFTGGNLLLVKPHVVEKCAWEAEELVRLRKKPFSLLTHLNRKLVLSYLLRRLSIKDVEKEVARLLAGVKGVGVISPYPEIGLDVDKLSDLVLVEKMLCS
;
A
#
# COMPACT_ATOMS: atom_id res chain seq x y z
N LEU A 1 0.27 -3.33 -19.15
CA LEU A 1 0.09 -4.71 -18.64
C LEU A 1 -1.12 -5.35 -19.32
N PRO A 2 -1.13 -6.68 -19.46
CA PRO A 2 -2.28 -7.44 -19.97
C PRO A 2 -3.55 -7.10 -19.19
N ARG A 3 -4.69 -7.04 -19.89
CA ARG A 3 -5.99 -6.63 -19.31
C ARG A 3 -6.55 -7.63 -18.27
N ASP A 4 -5.90 -8.78 -18.13
CA ASP A 4 -6.37 -9.89 -17.31
C ASP A 4 -5.91 -9.79 -15.84
N ILE A 5 -4.93 -8.93 -15.54
CA ILE A 5 -4.45 -8.69 -14.16
C ILE A 5 -5.22 -7.52 -13.56
N LEU A 6 -6.03 -7.81 -12.54
CA LEU A 6 -6.82 -6.81 -11.83
C LEU A 6 -6.09 -6.27 -10.59
N LEU A 7 -5.50 -5.09 -10.73
CA LEU A 7 -4.83 -4.38 -9.64
C LEU A 7 -5.78 -3.42 -8.91
N ARG A 8 -5.55 -3.22 -7.61
CA ARG A 8 -6.26 -2.23 -6.79
C ARG A 8 -5.54 -0.90 -6.85
N TYR A 9 -6.13 0.07 -7.56
CA TYR A 9 -5.57 1.41 -7.73
C TYR A 9 -6.13 2.41 -6.71
N VAL A 10 -5.32 3.41 -6.40
CA VAL A 10 -5.61 4.53 -5.51
C VAL A 10 -5.28 5.82 -6.23
N HIS A 11 -6.21 6.78 -6.20
CA HIS A 11 -5.99 8.13 -6.74
C HIS A 11 -5.40 9.05 -5.67
N LEU A 12 -4.21 9.57 -5.94
CA LEU A 12 -3.52 10.57 -5.14
C LEU A 12 -3.28 11.82 -5.99
N LYS A 13 -2.90 12.93 -5.35
CA LYS A 13 -2.56 14.18 -6.05
C LYS A 13 -1.45 14.01 -7.07
N GLU A 14 -0.48 13.16 -6.76
CA GLU A 14 0.71 12.91 -7.58
C GLU A 14 0.43 11.95 -8.74
N GLY A 15 -0.72 11.27 -8.76
CA GLY A 15 -1.06 10.30 -9.79
C GLY A 15 -1.92 9.14 -9.31
N VAL A 16 -1.95 8.09 -10.12
CA VAL A 16 -2.69 6.85 -9.83
C VAL A 16 -1.69 5.74 -9.57
N PHE A 17 -1.80 5.11 -8.39
CA PHE A 17 -0.81 4.15 -7.92
C PHE A 17 -1.48 2.87 -7.44
N THR A 18 -0.71 1.79 -7.35
CA THR A 18 -1.06 0.58 -6.61
C THR A 18 0.04 0.26 -5.61
N GLY A 19 -0.26 -0.58 -4.62
CA GLY A 19 0.75 -1.05 -3.67
C GLY A 19 1.70 -2.04 -4.33
N GLY A 20 2.97 -1.96 -3.97
CA GLY A 20 3.96 -3.00 -4.29
C GLY A 20 3.98 -4.11 -3.24
N ASN A 21 4.69 -5.20 -3.54
CA ASN A 21 4.94 -6.34 -2.67
C ASN A 21 6.32 -6.26 -1.96
N LEU A 22 6.96 -5.09 -1.98
CA LEU A 22 8.24 -4.83 -1.34
C LEU A 22 8.10 -3.84 -0.19
N LEU A 23 8.71 -4.16 0.94
CA LEU A 23 8.82 -3.28 2.10
C LEU A 23 10.26 -3.31 2.60
N LEU A 24 10.91 -2.14 2.63
CA LEU A 24 12.25 -1.98 3.19
C LEU A 24 12.16 -1.40 4.59
N VAL A 25 12.69 -2.12 5.58
CA VAL A 25 12.61 -1.76 7.00
C VAL A 25 13.98 -1.81 7.64
N LYS A 26 14.32 -0.77 8.43
CA LYS A 26 15.50 -0.82 9.30
C LYS A 26 15.15 -1.64 10.54
N PRO A 27 15.91 -2.68 10.92
CA PRO A 27 15.53 -3.57 12.03
C PRO A 27 15.17 -2.85 13.34
N HIS A 28 15.92 -1.82 13.73
CA HIS A 28 15.69 -1.06 14.95
C HIS A 28 14.37 -0.28 15.02
N VAL A 29 13.65 -0.10 13.90
CA VAL A 29 12.33 0.55 13.93
C VAL A 29 11.22 -0.43 14.27
N VAL A 30 11.45 -1.74 14.07
CA VAL A 30 10.45 -2.78 14.30
C VAL A 30 10.06 -2.83 15.77
N GLU A 31 11.03 -2.81 16.68
CA GLU A 31 10.77 -2.79 18.13
C GLU A 31 9.92 -1.60 18.57
N LYS A 32 9.97 -0.48 17.85
CA LYS A 32 9.25 0.76 18.20
C LYS A 32 7.80 0.78 17.74
N CYS A 33 7.46 0.06 16.67
CA CYS A 33 6.13 0.13 16.06
C CYS A 33 5.48 -1.23 15.86
N ALA A 34 6.06 -2.32 16.38
CA ALA A 34 5.55 -3.67 16.18
C ALA A 34 4.11 -3.81 16.68
N TRP A 35 3.81 -3.26 17.86
CA TRP A 35 2.47 -3.34 18.46
C TRP A 35 1.42 -2.63 17.60
N GLU A 36 1.69 -1.41 17.18
CA GLU A 36 0.79 -0.63 16.32
C GLU A 36 0.64 -1.26 14.94
N ALA A 37 1.75 -1.77 14.36
CA ALA A 37 1.73 -2.46 13.09
C ALA A 37 0.91 -3.75 13.15
N GLU A 38 1.05 -4.53 14.21
CA GLU A 38 0.30 -5.77 14.42
C GLU A 38 -1.21 -5.51 14.48
N GLU A 39 -1.64 -4.48 15.23
CA GLU A 39 -3.06 -4.13 15.30
C GLU A 39 -3.60 -3.65 13.94
N LEU A 40 -2.85 -2.83 13.19
CA LEU A 40 -3.24 -2.43 11.84
C LEU A 40 -3.36 -3.63 10.88
N VAL A 41 -2.44 -4.59 10.97
CA VAL A 41 -2.48 -5.84 10.17
C VAL A 41 -3.69 -6.68 10.56
N ARG A 42 -4.01 -6.79 11.85
CA ARG A 42 -5.20 -7.49 12.35
C ARG A 42 -6.50 -6.87 11.82
N LEU A 43 -6.53 -5.54 11.70
CA LEU A 43 -7.68 -4.79 11.17
C LEU A 43 -7.74 -4.73 9.64
N ARG A 44 -6.76 -5.25 8.90
CA ARG A 44 -6.66 -5.10 7.42
C ARG A 44 -7.89 -5.58 6.63
N LYS A 45 -8.66 -6.53 7.17
CA LYS A 45 -9.89 -7.07 6.57
C LYS A 45 -11.18 -6.45 7.16
N LYS A 46 -11.06 -5.46 8.03
CA LYS A 46 -12.16 -4.79 8.75
C LYS A 46 -12.13 -3.28 8.43
N PRO A 47 -12.60 -2.86 7.23
CA PRO A 47 -12.41 -1.50 6.74
C PRO A 47 -13.00 -0.43 7.68
N PHE A 48 -14.21 -0.64 8.21
CA PHE A 48 -14.83 0.31 9.13
C PHE A 48 -14.05 0.48 10.44
N SER A 49 -13.53 -0.63 11.00
CA SER A 49 -12.66 -0.57 12.17
C SER A 49 -11.35 0.13 11.84
N LEU A 50 -10.72 -0.15 10.70
CA LEU A 50 -9.49 0.53 10.31
C LEU A 50 -9.70 2.05 10.17
N LEU A 51 -10.84 2.48 9.61
CA LEU A 51 -11.18 3.90 9.46
C LEU A 51 -11.26 4.66 10.80
N THR A 52 -11.58 4.00 11.92
CA THR A 52 -11.60 4.67 13.23
C THR A 52 -10.20 5.00 13.76
N HIS A 53 -9.17 4.31 13.27
CA HIS A 53 -7.78 4.62 13.59
C HIS A 53 -7.22 5.75 12.74
N LEU A 54 -7.80 6.01 11.56
CA LEU A 54 -7.34 7.04 10.63
C LEU A 54 -7.80 8.44 11.02
N ASN A 55 -6.99 9.43 10.68
CA ASN A 55 -7.36 10.83 10.81
C ASN A 55 -8.52 11.16 9.85
N ARG A 56 -9.60 11.73 10.39
CA ARG A 56 -10.79 12.12 9.60
C ARG A 56 -10.45 13.06 8.44
N LYS A 57 -9.44 13.93 8.59
CA LYS A 57 -8.95 14.81 7.52
C LYS A 57 -8.33 14.03 6.37
N LEU A 58 -7.60 12.95 6.66
CA LEU A 58 -7.01 12.06 5.65
C LEU A 58 -8.12 11.37 4.86
N VAL A 59 -9.09 10.79 5.56
CA VAL A 59 -10.24 10.10 4.95
C VAL A 59 -11.03 11.05 4.07
N LEU A 60 -11.34 12.26 4.55
CA LEU A 60 -12.06 13.25 3.75
C LEU A 60 -11.24 13.68 2.53
N SER A 61 -9.92 13.87 2.68
CA SER A 61 -9.05 14.22 1.55
C SER A 61 -9.00 13.10 0.51
N TYR A 62 -9.04 11.84 0.92
CA TYR A 62 -9.13 10.70 0.01
C TYR A 62 -10.44 10.72 -0.79
N LEU A 63 -11.58 10.87 -0.11
CA LEU A 63 -12.90 10.92 -0.75
C LEU A 63 -13.03 12.10 -1.73
N LEU A 64 -12.40 13.23 -1.40
CA LEU A 64 -12.37 14.42 -2.26
C LEU A 64 -11.28 14.37 -3.35
N ARG A 65 -10.54 13.26 -3.50
CA ARG A 65 -9.40 13.10 -4.42
C ARG A 65 -8.30 14.17 -4.25
N ARG A 66 -8.11 14.62 -3.01
CA ARG A 66 -7.11 15.63 -2.61
C ARG A 66 -6.00 15.06 -1.72
N LEU A 67 -6.01 13.75 -1.47
CA LEU A 67 -4.98 13.08 -0.70
C LEU A 67 -3.64 13.07 -1.45
N SER A 68 -2.55 13.48 -0.79
CA SER A 68 -1.19 13.38 -1.33
C SER A 68 -0.42 12.21 -0.71
N ILE A 69 0.65 11.76 -1.36
CA ILE A 69 1.61 10.81 -0.77
C ILE A 69 2.14 11.35 0.56
N LYS A 70 2.48 12.63 0.61
CA LYS A 70 2.98 13.29 1.83
C LYS A 70 1.98 13.26 2.99
N ASP A 71 0.67 13.33 2.71
CA ASP A 71 -0.36 13.22 3.74
C ASP A 71 -0.42 11.78 4.28
N VAL A 72 -0.27 10.78 3.42
CA VAL A 72 -0.19 9.37 3.81
C VAL A 72 1.04 9.10 4.67
N GLU A 73 2.22 9.58 4.27
CA GLU A 73 3.47 9.41 5.04
C GLU A 73 3.38 9.99 6.45
N LYS A 74 2.76 11.17 6.60
CA LYS A 74 2.51 11.79 7.90
C LYS A 74 1.58 10.95 8.76
N GLU A 75 0.53 10.40 8.15
CA GLU A 75 -0.41 9.54 8.87
C GLU A 75 0.24 8.23 9.31
N VAL A 76 1.04 7.60 8.44
CA VAL A 76 1.83 6.41 8.79
C VAL A 76 2.72 6.70 10.00
N ALA A 77 3.41 7.83 10.00
CA ALA A 77 4.22 8.23 11.15
C ALA A 77 3.40 8.42 12.43
N ARG A 78 2.18 8.99 12.33
CA ARG A 78 1.28 9.12 13.49
C ARG A 78 0.82 7.75 14.01
N LEU A 79 0.53 6.82 13.11
CA LEU A 79 0.02 5.49 13.45
C LEU A 79 1.11 4.57 14.00
N LEU A 80 2.35 4.68 13.51
CA LEU A 80 3.45 3.80 13.85
C LEU A 80 4.42 4.45 14.83
N ALA A 81 3.91 5.00 15.94
CA ALA A 81 4.72 5.55 17.04
C ALA A 81 5.83 6.55 16.62
N GLY A 82 5.58 7.36 15.58
CA GLY A 82 6.53 8.34 15.05
C GLY A 82 7.53 7.81 14.03
N VAL A 83 7.47 6.53 13.65
CA VAL A 83 8.33 5.94 12.63
C VAL A 83 7.98 6.51 11.26
N LYS A 84 8.97 7.12 10.60
CA LYS A 84 8.79 7.72 9.27
C LYS A 84 8.82 6.64 8.19
N GLY A 85 7.72 6.51 7.45
CA GLY A 85 7.66 5.79 6.18
C GLY A 85 7.74 6.75 5.00
N VAL A 86 8.25 6.27 3.86
CA VAL A 86 8.29 7.02 2.60
C VAL A 86 7.70 6.16 1.49
N GLY A 87 6.84 6.76 0.66
CA GLY A 87 6.34 6.11 -0.54
C GLY A 87 7.39 6.12 -1.65
N VAL A 88 7.88 4.94 -2.05
CA VAL A 88 8.82 4.84 -3.18
C VAL A 88 8.03 4.61 -4.46
N ILE A 89 8.01 5.62 -5.34
CA ILE A 89 7.41 5.49 -6.66
C ILE A 89 8.38 4.68 -7.53
N SER A 90 7.95 3.51 -7.96
CA SER A 90 8.73 2.63 -8.83
C SER A 90 8.23 2.68 -10.28
N PRO A 91 9.12 2.78 -11.28
CA PRO A 91 8.76 2.64 -12.69
C PRO A 91 8.57 1.17 -13.11
N TYR A 92 8.85 0.21 -12.21
CA TYR A 92 8.81 -1.23 -12.45
C TYR A 92 7.48 -1.81 -11.96
N PRO A 93 6.48 -2.03 -12.83
CA PRO A 93 5.17 -2.53 -12.42
C PRO A 93 5.19 -3.97 -11.87
N GLU A 94 6.21 -4.76 -12.22
CA GLU A 94 6.41 -6.14 -11.77
C GLU A 94 6.47 -6.27 -10.24
N ILE A 95 6.88 -5.21 -9.52
CA ILE A 95 6.93 -5.25 -8.06
C ILE A 95 5.55 -5.27 -7.39
N GLY A 96 4.49 -4.89 -8.11
CA GLY A 96 3.12 -4.88 -7.61
C GLY A 96 2.27 -6.04 -8.12
N LEU A 97 2.86 -6.93 -8.92
CA LEU A 97 2.20 -8.12 -9.42
C LEU A 97 2.34 -9.26 -8.41
N ASP A 98 1.24 -9.97 -8.20
CA ASP A 98 1.19 -11.24 -7.48
C ASP A 98 0.47 -12.28 -8.35
N VAL A 99 0.83 -13.55 -8.19
CA VAL A 99 0.24 -14.67 -8.93
C VAL A 99 -0.81 -15.34 -8.05
N ASP A 100 -2.00 -14.73 -8.00
CA ASP A 100 -3.11 -15.18 -7.15
C ASP A 100 -4.03 -16.19 -7.87
N LYS A 101 -4.14 -16.11 -9.21
CA LYS A 101 -5.06 -16.92 -10.02
C LYS A 101 -4.31 -17.72 -11.07
N LEU A 102 -4.95 -18.80 -11.53
CA LEU A 102 -4.43 -19.62 -12.63
C LEU A 102 -4.22 -18.81 -13.93
N SER A 103 -5.05 -17.80 -14.19
CA SER A 103 -4.87 -16.87 -15.31
C SER A 103 -3.57 -16.08 -15.21
N ASP A 104 -3.16 -15.72 -13.99
CA ASP A 104 -1.95 -14.94 -13.73
C ASP A 104 -0.73 -15.83 -13.98
N LEU A 105 -0.79 -17.11 -13.59
CA LEU A 105 0.27 -18.10 -13.83
C LEU A 105 0.52 -18.30 -15.32
N VAL A 106 -0.52 -18.58 -16.11
CA VAL A 106 -0.42 -18.77 -17.57
C VAL A 106 0.20 -17.54 -18.24
N LEU A 107 -0.09 -16.35 -17.72
CA LEU A 107 0.45 -15.11 -18.25
C LEU A 107 1.93 -14.92 -17.92
N VAL A 108 2.34 -15.20 -16.68
CA VAL A 108 3.74 -15.13 -16.25
C VAL A 108 4.59 -16.16 -17.01
N GLU A 109 4.10 -17.40 -17.19
CA GLU A 109 4.77 -18.42 -17.99
C GLU A 109 5.04 -17.94 -19.43
N LYS A 110 4.06 -17.30 -20.07
CA LYS A 110 4.26 -16.72 -21.41
C LYS A 110 5.32 -15.62 -21.45
N MET A 111 5.46 -14.82 -20.38
CA MET A 111 6.45 -13.74 -20.29
C MET A 111 7.86 -14.24 -19.97
N LEU A 112 8.00 -15.38 -19.28
CA LEU A 112 9.29 -15.95 -18.91
C LEU A 112 9.83 -16.93 -19.96
N CYS A 113 8.95 -17.55 -20.75
CA CYS A 113 9.31 -18.47 -21.83
C CYS A 113 9.51 -17.79 -23.20
N SER A 114 9.42 -16.46 -23.27
CA SER A 114 9.71 -15.63 -24.44
C SER A 114 11.11 -15.02 -24.36
#